data_AF-A0A1A9I4U1-F1
#
_entry.id   AF-A0A1A9I4U1-F1
#
_cell.length_a   1.000
_cell.length_b   1.000
_cell.length_c   1.000
_cell.angle_alpha   90.00
_cell.angle_beta   90.00
_cell.angle_gamma   90.00
#
_symmetry.space_group_name_H-M   'P 1'
#
loop_
_entity.id
_entity.type
_entity.pdbx_description
1 polymer ?
#
loop_
_entity_poly.entity_id
_entity_poly.type
_entity_poly.pdbx_seq_one_letter_code
_entity_poly.pdbx_strand_id
1 'polypeptide(L)'
;MHGVFQKLGQSVERSQRRAANYLNQKTATLSRRQTIAGLVLFCVLFGGSSAFTIWHSLRSSAGSIRIQNMKVPAHTIIIPNNDNNDLELTGRELYRIKSFRRYLDSLQQTKEGKAVYDSIARYRPGLLDSLAFIEQAYQLQLKTNEDEREK
;
A
#
# COMPACT_ATOMS: atom_id res chain seq x y z
N MET A 1 -10.75 20.35 18.69
CA MET A 1 -9.78 20.61 17.59
C MET A 1 -10.35 21.53 16.48
N HIS A 2 -11.30 22.44 16.77
CA HIS A 2 -11.87 23.35 15.74
C HIS A 2 -11.16 24.72 15.63
N GLY A 3 -10.49 25.18 16.70
CA GLY A 3 -9.86 26.52 16.72
C GLY A 3 -8.57 26.63 15.90
N VAL A 4 -7.84 25.53 15.68
CA VAL A 4 -6.56 25.55 14.94
C VAL A 4 -6.80 25.67 13.44
N PHE A 5 -7.80 24.95 12.90
CA PHE A 5 -8.24 25.08 11.50
C PHE A 5 -8.78 26.48 11.19
N GLN A 6 -9.51 27.08 12.12
CA GLN A 6 -10.04 28.44 11.94
C GLN A 6 -8.92 29.50 11.96
N LYS A 7 -7.90 29.33 12.82
CA LYS A 7 -6.72 30.21 12.81
C LYS A 7 -5.85 30.03 11.56
N LEU A 8 -5.70 28.79 11.07
CA LEU A 8 -5.01 28.52 9.80
C LEU A 8 -5.75 29.15 8.62
N GLY A 9 -7.08 28.98 8.54
CA GLY A 9 -7.92 29.59 7.51
C GLY A 9 -7.81 31.12 7.50
N GLN A 10 -7.92 31.77 8.66
CA GLN A 10 -7.79 33.22 8.77
C GLN A 10 -6.39 33.74 8.37
N SER A 11 -5.33 32.98 8.62
CA SER A 11 -3.96 33.35 8.21
C SER A 11 -3.77 33.21 6.69
N VAL A 12 -4.35 32.18 6.09
CA VAL A 12 -4.37 31.97 4.63
C VAL A 12 -5.17 33.07 3.95
N GLU A 13 -6.36 33.41 4.46
CA GLU A 13 -7.19 34.48 3.90
C GLU A 13 -6.51 35.85 3.93
N ARG A 14 -5.78 36.18 4.99
CA ARG A 14 -5.01 37.43 5.08
C ARG A 14 -3.87 37.47 4.05
N SER A 15 -3.19 36.34 3.87
CA SER A 15 -2.11 36.20 2.89
C SER A 15 -2.66 36.27 1.46
N GLN A 16 -3.80 35.63 1.20
CA GLN A 16 -4.52 35.68 -0.07
C GLN A 16 -5.02 37.09 -0.37
N ARG A 17 -5.57 37.83 0.60
CA ARG A 17 -5.98 39.24 0.42
C ARG A 17 -4.81 40.17 0.15
N ARG A 18 -3.66 39.97 0.81
CA ARG A 18 -2.44 40.73 0.53
C ARG A 18 -1.91 40.45 -0.87
N ALA A 19 -1.86 39.18 -1.27
CA ALA A 19 -1.47 38.79 -2.62
C ALA A 19 -2.45 39.34 -3.67
N ALA A 20 -3.76 39.26 -3.40
CA ALA A 20 -4.79 39.80 -4.29
C ALA A 20 -4.67 41.32 -4.43
N ASN A 21 -4.49 42.07 -3.34
CA ASN A 21 -4.29 43.52 -3.40
C ASN A 21 -3.01 43.90 -4.13
N TYR A 22 -1.91 43.16 -3.89
CA TYR A 22 -0.64 43.37 -4.60
C TYR A 22 -0.79 43.10 -6.11
N LEU A 23 -1.41 41.99 -6.48
CA LEU A 23 -1.70 41.63 -7.86
C LEU A 23 -2.66 42.64 -8.50
N ASN A 24 -3.67 43.12 -7.76
CA ASN A 24 -4.63 44.10 -8.25
C ASN A 24 -3.96 45.46 -8.47
N GLN A 25 -3.04 45.89 -7.59
CA GLN A 25 -2.27 47.11 -7.77
C GLN A 25 -1.34 47.03 -9.00
N LYS A 26 -0.69 45.89 -9.21
CA LYS A 26 0.15 45.64 -10.40
C LYS A 26 -0.67 45.48 -11.69
N THR A 27 -1.89 44.93 -11.57
CA THR A 27 -2.81 44.73 -12.71
C THR A 27 -3.53 46.03 -13.09
N ALA A 28 -3.82 46.91 -12.12
CA ALA A 28 -4.43 48.22 -12.36
C ALA A 28 -3.52 49.15 -13.19
N THR A 29 -2.20 48.96 -13.14
CA THR A 29 -1.24 49.71 -13.96
C THR A 29 -1.07 49.16 -15.37
N LEU A 30 -1.65 48.00 -15.70
CA LEU A 30 -1.52 47.37 -17.01
C LEU A 30 -2.65 47.80 -17.94
N SER A 31 -2.28 48.22 -19.16
CA SER A 31 -3.25 48.51 -20.22
C SER A 31 -3.98 47.23 -20.64
N ARG A 32 -5.28 47.33 -20.96
CA ARG A 32 -6.13 46.19 -21.36
C ARG A 32 -5.51 45.34 -22.49
N ARG A 33 -4.75 45.96 -23.39
CA ARG A 33 -4.01 45.27 -24.47
C ARG A 33 -2.83 44.44 -23.95
N GLN A 34 -2.12 44.91 -22.92
CA GLN A 34 -1.01 44.19 -22.30
C GLN A 34 -1.49 42.98 -21.49
N THR A 35 -2.63 43.10 -20.81
CA THR A 35 -3.24 41.96 -20.09
C THR A 35 -3.70 40.87 -21.05
N ILE A 36 -4.33 41.25 -22.18
CA ILE A 36 -4.72 40.29 -23.23
C ILE A 36 -3.48 39.65 -23.86
N ALA A 37 -2.45 40.43 -24.19
CA ALA A 37 -1.20 39.90 -24.73
C ALA A 37 -0.51 38.92 -23.76
N GLY A 38 -0.46 39.25 -22.47
CA GLY A 38 0.07 38.37 -21.43
C GLY A 38 -0.73 37.08 -21.27
N LEU A 39 -2.07 37.16 -21.36
CA LEU A 39 -2.94 35.99 -21.27
C LEU A 39 -2.79 35.07 -22.49
N VAL A 40 -2.69 35.64 -23.69
CA VAL A 40 -2.42 34.88 -24.92
C VAL A 40 -1.04 34.22 -24.84
N LEU A 41 0.00 34.96 -24.44
CA LEU A 41 1.35 34.42 -24.25
C LEU A 41 1.33 33.25 -23.25
N PHE A 42 0.66 33.42 -22.11
CA PHE A 42 0.54 32.39 -21.10
C PHE A 42 -0.15 31.13 -21.65
N CYS A 43 -1.29 31.30 -22.35
CA CYS A 43 -2.00 30.19 -22.98
C CYS A 43 -1.14 29.47 -24.03
N VAL A 44 -0.38 30.19 -24.86
CA VAL A 44 0.48 29.58 -25.88
C VAL A 44 1.65 28.85 -25.24
N LEU A 45 2.30 29.41 -24.22
CA LEU A 45 3.41 28.76 -23.53
C LEU A 45 2.95 27.49 -22.82
N PHE A 46 1.86 27.57 -22.05
CA PHE A 46 1.38 26.47 -21.22
C PHE A 46 0.64 25.41 -22.04
N GLY A 47 -0.20 25.84 -22.99
CA GLY A 47 -0.86 24.95 -23.94
C GLY A 47 0.15 24.29 -24.88
N GLY A 48 1.10 25.08 -25.39
CA GLY A 48 2.18 24.60 -26.24
C GLY A 48 3.10 23.62 -25.53
N SER A 49 3.52 23.88 -24.29
CA SER A 49 4.35 22.95 -23.51
C SER A 49 3.62 21.64 -23.20
N SER A 50 2.32 21.71 -22.91
CA SER A 50 1.49 20.52 -22.65
C SER A 50 1.35 19.67 -23.90
N ALA A 51 0.99 20.28 -25.04
CA ALA A 51 0.88 19.61 -26.32
C ALA A 51 2.23 19.03 -26.77
N PHE A 52 3.33 19.78 -26.59
CA PHE A 52 4.69 19.34 -26.88
C PHE A 52 5.09 18.13 -26.03
N THR A 53 4.75 18.13 -24.74
CA THR A 53 5.05 17.02 -23.82
C THR A 53 4.29 15.76 -24.23
N ILE A 54 3.01 15.88 -24.56
CA ILE A 54 2.18 14.75 -25.01
C ILE A 54 2.72 14.22 -26.34
N TRP A 55 3.00 15.10 -27.30
CA TRP A 55 3.58 14.73 -28.59
C TRP A 55 4.93 14.03 -28.44
N HIS A 56 5.81 14.61 -27.62
CA HIS A 56 7.12 14.03 -27.31
C HIS A 56 6.97 12.69 -26.61
N SER A 57 6.00 12.52 -25.69
CA SER A 57 5.76 11.25 -25.00
C SER A 57 5.16 10.16 -25.89
N LEU A 58 4.39 10.52 -26.93
CA LEU A 58 3.86 9.56 -27.90
C LEU A 58 4.90 9.14 -28.93
N ARG A 59 5.80 10.06 -29.32
CA ARG A 59 6.78 9.83 -30.39
C ARG A 59 8.12 9.34 -29.88
N SER A 60 8.53 9.77 -28.69
CA SER A 60 9.60 9.15 -27.95
C SER A 60 9.02 7.84 -27.42
N SER A 61 9.47 6.71 -27.98
CA SER A 61 9.24 5.41 -27.37
C SER A 61 9.73 5.55 -25.94
N ALA A 62 8.79 5.70 -24.99
CA ALA A 62 9.08 5.86 -23.58
C ALA A 62 10.08 4.75 -23.26
N GLY A 63 11.33 5.17 -22.98
CA GLY A 63 12.47 4.27 -22.93
C GLY A 63 12.05 3.03 -22.19
N SER A 64 12.06 1.89 -22.90
CA SER A 64 11.47 0.63 -22.46
C SER A 64 11.64 0.53 -20.96
N ILE A 65 10.54 0.52 -20.21
CA ILE A 65 10.59 0.34 -18.76
C ILE A 65 11.29 -1.00 -18.58
N ARG A 66 12.59 -0.94 -18.34
CA ARG A 66 13.43 -2.12 -18.19
C ARG A 66 13.10 -2.58 -16.79
N ILE A 67 12.08 -3.42 -16.72
CA ILE A 67 11.75 -4.22 -15.56
C ILE A 67 13.05 -4.92 -15.20
N GLN A 68 13.80 -4.34 -14.27
CA GLN A 68 15.04 -4.94 -13.83
C GLN A 68 14.61 -6.19 -13.09
N ASN A 69 14.98 -7.36 -13.59
CA ASN A 69 14.74 -8.62 -12.92
C ASN A 69 15.26 -8.49 -11.48
N MET A 70 14.35 -8.36 -10.54
CA MET A 70 14.67 -8.28 -9.13
C MET A 70 15.09 -9.69 -8.73
N LYS A 71 16.40 -9.89 -8.58
CA LYS A 71 16.95 -11.17 -8.13
C LYS A 71 16.60 -11.32 -6.65
N VAL A 72 15.51 -12.02 -6.38
CA VAL A 72 15.08 -12.32 -5.01
C VAL A 72 16.15 -13.22 -4.37
N PRO A 73 16.67 -12.87 -3.18
CA PRO A 73 17.69 -13.68 -2.52
C PRO A 73 17.15 -15.09 -2.25
N ALA A 74 18.01 -16.10 -2.42
CA ALA A 74 17.68 -17.54 -2.38
C ALA A 74 17.09 -18.06 -1.05
N HIS A 75 16.77 -17.17 -0.10
CA HIS A 75 16.32 -17.50 1.25
C HIS A 75 14.99 -16.84 1.59
N THR A 76 14.31 -16.20 0.63
CA THR A 76 12.88 -15.90 0.81
C THR A 76 12.11 -17.20 0.72
N ILE A 77 11.33 -17.50 1.74
CA ILE A 77 10.29 -18.52 1.70
C ILE A 77 9.35 -18.06 0.58
N ILE A 78 9.48 -18.65 -0.60
CA ILE A 78 8.58 -18.42 -1.72
C ILE A 78 7.26 -19.01 -1.26
N ILE A 79 6.38 -18.18 -0.69
CA ILE A 79 4.96 -18.49 -0.62
C ILE A 79 4.54 -18.43 -2.08
N PRO A 80 4.19 -19.56 -2.72
CA PRO A 80 3.75 -19.53 -4.10
C PRO A 80 2.54 -18.61 -4.15
N ASN A 81 2.69 -17.45 -4.80
CA ASN A 81 1.57 -16.62 -5.20
C ASN A 81 0.87 -17.39 -6.31
N ASN A 82 0.11 -18.41 -5.93
CA ASN A 82 -0.89 -18.97 -6.79
C ASN A 82 -1.98 -17.91 -6.84
N ASP A 83 -2.08 -17.19 -7.95
CA ASP A 83 -3.15 -16.22 -8.26
C ASP A 83 -4.52 -16.93 -8.43
N ASN A 84 -4.74 -18.01 -7.67
CA ASN A 84 -6.03 -18.63 -7.50
C ASN A 84 -6.59 -18.05 -6.20
N ASN A 85 -7.79 -17.50 -6.29
CA ASN A 85 -8.64 -17.11 -5.16
C ASN A 85 -9.08 -18.34 -4.32
N ASP A 86 -8.21 -19.32 -4.13
CA ASP A 86 -8.47 -20.46 -3.27
C ASP A 86 -7.90 -20.13 -1.90
N LEU A 87 -8.64 -19.26 -1.21
CA LEU A 87 -8.59 -19.09 0.25
C LEU A 87 -9.05 -20.36 0.99
N GLU A 88 -9.23 -21.47 0.27
CA GLU A 88 -9.57 -22.78 0.78
C GLU A 88 -8.27 -23.50 1.15
N LEU A 89 -7.94 -23.49 2.45
CA LEU A 89 -6.82 -24.28 2.96
C LEU A 89 -7.01 -25.74 2.53
N THR A 90 -6.17 -26.21 1.62
CA THR A 90 -6.23 -27.59 1.16
C THR A 90 -5.94 -28.50 2.35
N GLY A 91 -6.70 -29.58 2.55
CA GLY A 91 -6.56 -30.47 3.72
C GLY A 91 -5.14 -31.01 3.97
N ARG A 92 -4.28 -31.02 2.93
CA ARG A 92 -2.85 -31.35 3.02
C ARG A 92 -2.04 -30.32 3.81
N GLU A 93 -2.31 -29.04 3.65
CA GLU A 93 -1.58 -27.96 4.34
C GLU A 93 -1.91 -27.96 5.83
N LEU A 94 -3.19 -28.18 6.15
CA LEU A 94 -3.66 -28.35 7.52
C LEU A 94 -3.09 -29.58 8.20
N TYR A 95 -2.93 -30.68 7.48
CA TYR A 95 -2.26 -31.85 8.02
C TYR A 95 -0.83 -31.51 8.45
N ARG A 96 -0.09 -30.73 7.65
CA ARG A 96 1.27 -30.30 7.99
C ARG A 96 1.28 -29.39 9.23
N ILE A 97 0.34 -28.45 9.31
CA ILE A 97 0.20 -27.54 10.46
C ILE A 97 -0.17 -28.30 11.75
N LYS A 98 -1.15 -29.22 11.68
CA LYS A 98 -1.53 -30.08 12.83
C LYS A 98 -0.40 -31.02 13.26
N SER A 99 0.36 -31.56 12.30
CA SER A 99 1.51 -32.41 12.60
C SER A 99 2.62 -31.62 13.29
N PHE A 100 2.83 -30.37 12.88
CA PHE A 100 3.75 -29.46 13.54
C PHE A 100 3.30 -29.08 14.95
N ARG A 101 2.00 -28.85 15.18
CA ARG A 101 1.42 -28.64 16.51
C ARG A 101 1.69 -29.83 17.44
N ARG A 102 1.41 -31.05 16.97
CA ARG A 102 1.68 -32.29 17.74
C ARG A 102 3.16 -32.47 18.06
N TYR A 103 4.03 -32.09 17.13
CA TYR A 103 5.47 -32.10 17.37
C TYR A 103 5.85 -31.12 18.49
N LEU A 104 5.34 -29.89 18.47
CA LEU A 104 5.56 -28.92 19.54
C LEU A 104 5.03 -29.41 20.90
N ASP A 105 3.85 -30.03 20.93
CA ASP A 105 3.28 -30.62 22.15
C ASP A 105 4.13 -31.79 22.67
N SER A 106 4.67 -32.62 21.77
CA SER A 106 5.58 -33.72 22.13
C SER A 106 6.91 -33.22 22.72
N LEU A 107 7.42 -32.09 22.24
CA LEU A 107 8.63 -31.47 22.78
C LEU A 107 8.43 -31.01 24.22
N GLN A 108 7.22 -30.57 24.60
CA GLN A 108 6.94 -30.14 25.97
C GLN A 108 6.89 -31.27 26.99
N GLN A 109 6.71 -32.53 26.55
CA GLN A 109 6.57 -33.69 27.44
C GLN A 109 7.90 -34.16 28.06
N THR A 110 9.04 -33.81 27.45
CA THR A 110 10.37 -34.23 27.92
C THR A 110 11.18 -33.04 28.41
N LYS A 111 12.02 -33.23 29.45
CA LYS A 111 12.87 -32.16 29.98
C LYS A 111 13.86 -31.63 28.94
N GLU A 112 14.36 -32.51 28.07
CA GLU A 112 15.26 -32.16 26.96
C GLU A 112 14.50 -31.46 25.82
N GLY A 113 13.31 -31.95 25.45
CA GLY A 113 12.47 -31.33 24.43
C GLY A 113 11.98 -29.93 24.82
N LYS A 114 11.79 -29.66 26.12
CA LYS A 114 11.40 -28.34 26.61
C LYS A 114 12.46 -27.27 26.32
N ALA A 115 13.75 -27.62 26.39
CA ALA A 115 14.82 -26.70 26.01
C ALA A 115 14.78 -26.35 24.50
N VAL A 116 14.41 -27.33 23.66
CA VAL A 116 14.19 -27.13 22.22
C VAL A 116 12.95 -26.27 21.96
N TYR A 117 11.88 -26.50 22.71
CA TYR A 117 10.67 -25.68 22.64
C TYR A 117 10.96 -24.21 22.99
N ASP A 118 11.65 -23.96 24.11
CA ASP A 118 11.97 -22.61 24.57
C ASP A 118 12.90 -21.87 23.59
N SER A 119 13.81 -22.59 22.93
CA SER A 119 14.66 -22.00 21.89
C SER A 119 13.86 -21.64 20.63
N ILE A 120 12.96 -22.51 20.16
CA ILE A 120 12.06 -22.20 19.04
C ILE A 120 11.19 -20.98 19.35
N ALA A 121 10.60 -20.92 20.54
CA ALA A 121 9.75 -19.80 20.97
C ALA A 121 10.53 -18.48 21.05
N ARG A 122 11.80 -18.52 21.49
CA ARG A 122 12.67 -17.33 21.57
C ARG A 122 13.10 -16.81 20.20
N TYR A 123 13.44 -17.70 19.25
CA TYR A 123 13.89 -17.29 17.92
C TYR A 123 12.75 -16.82 17.01
N ARG A 124 11.50 -17.23 17.27
CA ARG A 124 10.33 -16.85 16.48
C ARG A 124 9.17 -16.39 17.38
N PRO A 125 9.28 -15.17 17.96
CA PRO A 125 8.16 -14.59 18.70
C PRO A 125 6.93 -14.49 17.76
N GLY A 126 5.79 -15.03 18.19
CA GLY A 126 4.53 -15.01 17.42
C GLY A 126 4.21 -16.28 16.62
N LEU A 127 5.10 -17.28 16.58
CA LEU A 127 4.84 -18.55 15.89
C LEU A 127 3.62 -19.29 16.46
N LEU A 128 3.52 -19.38 17.78
CA LEU A 128 2.43 -20.09 18.47
C LEU A 128 1.07 -19.41 18.27
N ASP A 129 1.09 -18.08 18.23
CA ASP A 129 -0.09 -17.25 18.02
C ASP A 129 -0.58 -17.35 16.57
N SER A 130 0.36 -17.31 15.62
CA SER A 130 0.06 -17.55 14.20
C SER A 130 -0.52 -18.94 13.95
N LEU A 131 -0.01 -19.99 14.64
CA LEU A 131 -0.58 -21.34 14.55
C LEU A 131 -2.01 -21.40 15.08
N ALA A 132 -2.28 -20.76 16.21
CA ALA A 132 -3.63 -20.72 16.79
C ALA A 132 -4.60 -19.97 15.88
N PHE A 133 -4.16 -18.86 15.28
CA PHE A 133 -4.94 -18.08 14.34
C PHE A 133 -5.33 -18.90 13.09
N ILE A 134 -4.38 -19.63 12.51
CA ILE A 134 -4.66 -20.47 11.32
C ILE A 134 -5.64 -21.59 11.66
N GLU A 135 -5.51 -22.22 12.83
CA GLU A 135 -6.43 -23.27 13.27
C GLU A 135 -7.85 -22.73 13.48
N GLN A 136 -7.99 -21.54 14.10
CA GLN A 136 -9.28 -20.89 14.28
C GLN A 136 -9.93 -20.49 12.94
N ALA A 137 -9.15 -19.89 12.04
CA ALA A 137 -9.62 -19.50 10.71
C ALA A 137 -10.16 -20.71 9.93
N TYR A 138 -9.48 -21.86 10.01
CA TYR A 138 -9.95 -23.07 9.35
C TYR A 138 -11.23 -23.66 9.97
N GLN A 139 -11.35 -23.65 11.30
CA GLN A 139 -12.57 -24.10 11.97
C GLN A 139 -13.80 -23.25 11.57
N LEU A 140 -13.60 -21.95 11.34
CA LEU A 140 -14.64 -21.06 10.83
C LEU A 140 -15.02 -21.41 9.38
N GLN A 141 -14.03 -21.67 8.52
CA GLN A 141 -14.28 -22.10 7.14
C GLN A 141 -15.06 -23.43 7.05
N LEU A 142 -14.71 -24.42 7.86
CA LEU A 142 -15.45 -25.69 7.95
C LEU A 142 -16.92 -25.47 8.32
N LYS A 143 -17.19 -24.67 9.35
CA LYS A 143 -18.56 -24.37 9.79
C LYS A 143 -19.37 -23.66 8.70
N THR A 144 -18.77 -22.67 8.03
CA THR A 144 -19.44 -21.96 6.92
C THR A 144 -19.75 -22.89 5.76
N ASN A 145 -18.84 -23.80 5.41
CA ASN A 145 -19.06 -24.78 4.35
C ASN A 145 -20.13 -25.84 4.71
N GLU A 146 -20.28 -26.18 5.99
CA GLU A 146 -21.34 -27.09 6.47
C GLU A 146 -22.73 -26.41 6.44
N ASP A 147 -22.81 -25.15 6.90
CA ASP A 147 -24.06 -24.35 6.89
C ASP A 147 -24.56 -24.07 5.45
N GLU A 148 -23.66 -23.98 4.46
CA GLU A 148 -24.01 -23.84 3.04
C GLU A 148 -24.51 -25.15 2.40
N ARG A 149 -24.19 -26.32 2.96
CA ARG A 149 -24.66 -27.62 2.46
C ARG A 149 -26.02 -28.04 3.01
N GLU A 150 -26.46 -27.44 4.11
CA GLU A 150 -27.77 -27.70 4.73
C GLU A 150 -28.90 -26.79 4.22
N LYS A 151 -28.62 -25.87 3.28
CA LYS A 151 -29.61 -25.06 2.56
C LYS A 151 -29.92 -25.61 1.18
#